data_AF-A0A2W1TVM4-F1
#
_entry.id   AF-A0A2W1TVM4-F1
#
_cell.length_a   1.000
_cell.length_b   1.000
_cell.length_c   1.000
_cell.angle_alpha   90.00
_cell.angle_beta   90.00
_cell.angle_gamma   90.00
#
_symmetry.space_group_name_H-M   'P 1'
#
loop_
_entity.id
_entity.type
_entity.pdbx_description
1 polymer ?
#
loop_
_entity_poly.entity_id
_entity_poly.type
_entity_poly.pdbx_seq_one_letter_code
_entity_poly.pdbx_strand_id
1 'polypeptide(L)'
;MDMTLTELIRALDERGVADAASTDQVASVRRGLAVAVAQDPGSTAYQSGVQGAARLVSETWPFSSELGTLVLAFSEAVQRRVR
;
A
#
# COMPACT_ATOMS: atom_id res chain seq x y z
N MET A 1 7.23 -11.97 7.66
CA MET A 1 6.10 -12.52 6.89
C MET A 1 6.19 -11.91 5.49
N ASP A 2 6.31 -12.76 4.47
CA ASP A 2 6.23 -12.29 3.08
C ASP A 2 4.76 -12.03 2.74
N MET A 3 4.33 -10.78 2.94
CA MET A 3 3.02 -10.31 2.48
C MET A 3 3.09 -10.02 0.98
N THR A 4 2.04 -10.36 0.25
CA THR A 4 1.84 -10.04 -1.17
C THR A 4 1.05 -8.75 -1.35
N LEU A 5 1.12 -8.14 -2.54
CA LEU A 5 0.34 -6.94 -2.85
C LEU A 5 -1.18 -7.18 -2.77
N THR A 6 -1.63 -8.37 -3.18
CA THR A 6 -3.04 -8.76 -3.11
C THR A 6 -3.51 -8.90 -1.66
N GLU A 7 -2.69 -9.47 -0.78
CA GLU A 7 -3.01 -9.55 0.65
C GLU A 7 -3.07 -8.17 1.32
N LEU A 8 -2.17 -7.26 0.92
CA LEU A 8 -2.23 -5.86 1.36
C LEU A 8 -3.55 -5.20 0.94
N ILE A 9 -3.97 -5.33 -0.32
CA ILE A 9 -5.25 -4.77 -0.80
C ILE A 9 -6.43 -5.38 -0.06
N ARG A 10 -6.42 -6.70 0.19
CA ARG A 10 -7.46 -7.35 0.99
C ARG A 10 -7.51 -6.78 2.41
N ALA A 11 -6.37 -6.55 3.05
CA ALA A 11 -6.31 -5.93 4.37
C ALA A 11 -6.90 -4.51 4.37
N LEU A 12 -6.65 -3.71 3.32
CA LEU A 12 -7.27 -2.40 3.14
C LEU A 12 -8.80 -2.50 3.01
N ASP A 13 -9.29 -3.46 2.23
CA ASP A 13 -10.73 -3.66 1.99
C ASP A 13 -11.46 -4.16 3.25
N GLU A 14 -10.85 -5.07 4.02
CA GLU A 14 -11.47 -5.69 5.20
C GLU A 14 -11.40 -4.79 6.45
N ARG A 15 -10.29 -4.06 6.62
CA ARG A 15 -10.01 -3.32 7.87
C ARG A 15 -10.14 -1.81 7.71
N GLY A 16 -10.32 -1.29 6.49
CA GLY A 16 -10.32 0.14 6.21
C GLY A 16 -11.35 0.94 7.02
N VAL A 17 -12.51 0.34 7.33
CA VAL A 17 -13.59 1.00 8.09
C VAL A 17 -13.23 1.14 9.59
N ALA A 18 -12.35 0.29 10.10
CA ALA A 18 -11.93 0.30 11.50
C ALA A 18 -10.58 1.02 11.73
N ASP A 19 -9.94 1.48 10.65
CA ASP A 19 -8.66 2.18 10.72
C ASP A 19 -8.84 3.67 11.03
N ALA A 20 -7.76 4.32 11.49
CA ALA A 20 -7.78 5.75 11.74
C ALA A 20 -7.87 6.59 10.45
N ALA A 21 -7.45 6.05 9.31
CA ALA A 21 -7.60 6.68 8.01
C ALA A 21 -9.08 6.72 7.57
N SER A 22 -9.46 7.77 6.85
CA SER A 22 -10.81 7.87 6.31
C SER A 22 -11.05 6.87 5.17
N THR A 23 -12.31 6.53 4.91
CA THR A 23 -12.69 5.66 3.78
C THR A 23 -12.14 6.18 2.44
N ASP A 24 -12.10 7.49 2.23
CA ASP A 24 -11.57 8.10 1.01
C ASP A 24 -10.05 7.97 0.87
N GLN A 25 -9.34 8.05 2.01
CA GLN A 25 -7.91 7.82 2.09
C GLN A 25 -7.57 6.36 1.75
N VAL A 26 -8.30 5.42 2.36
CA VAL A 26 -8.19 3.98 2.07
C VAL A 26 -8.49 3.71 0.59
N ALA A 27 -9.59 4.25 0.05
CA ALA A 27 -9.98 4.05 -1.34
C ALA A 27 -8.96 4.61 -2.34
N SER A 28 -8.32 5.75 -2.04
CA SER A 28 -7.29 6.32 -2.92
C SER A 28 -6.01 5.49 -2.94
N VAL A 29 -5.55 5.02 -1.79
CA VAL A 29 -4.39 4.11 -1.70
C VAL A 29 -4.69 2.79 -2.39
N ARG A 30 -5.86 2.19 -2.12
CA ARG A 30 -6.32 0.96 -2.76
C ARG A 30 -6.32 1.07 -4.29
N ARG A 31 -6.82 2.18 -4.84
CA ARG A 31 -6.81 2.42 -6.30
C ARG A 31 -5.38 2.47 -6.86
N GLY A 32 -4.46 3.15 -6.17
CA GLY A 32 -3.05 3.18 -6.57
C GLY A 32 -2.41 1.79 -6.58
N LEU A 33 -2.67 0.99 -5.55
CA LEU A 33 -2.16 -0.37 -5.44
C LEU A 33 -2.80 -1.34 -6.44
N ALA A 34 -4.07 -1.16 -6.79
CA ALA A 34 -4.76 -2.01 -7.77
C ALA A 34 -4.13 -1.93 -9.17
N VAL A 35 -3.60 -0.77 -9.55
CA VAL A 35 -2.85 -0.62 -10.82
C VAL A 35 -1.55 -1.42 -10.78
N ALA A 36 -0.86 -1.44 -9.63
CA ALA A 36 0.38 -2.19 -9.45
C ALA A 36 0.15 -3.72 -9.47
N VAL A 37 -1.01 -4.22 -9.04
CA VAL A 37 -1.35 -5.66 -9.10
C VAL A 37 -1.29 -6.22 -10.53
N ALA A 38 -1.66 -5.41 -11.52
CA ALA A 38 -1.65 -5.83 -12.92
C ALA A 38 -0.23 -5.86 -13.54
N GLN A 39 0.79 -5.41 -12.80
CA GLN A 39 2.17 -5.35 -13.26
C GLN A 39 2.98 -6.54 -12.74
N ASP A 40 4.03 -6.92 -13.47
CA ASP A 40 4.97 -7.92 -12.99
C ASP A 40 5.68 -7.42 -11.71
N PRO A 41 5.78 -8.22 -10.63
CA PRO A 41 6.38 -7.79 -9.36
C PRO A 41 7.84 -7.33 -9.44
N GLY A 42 8.59 -7.76 -10.46
CA GLY A 42 9.96 -7.30 -10.72
C GLY A 42 10.04 -6.00 -11.51
N SER A 43 8.94 -5.57 -12.12
CA SER A 43 8.92 -4.41 -13.03
C SER A 43 9.02 -3.07 -12.30
N THR A 44 9.58 -2.07 -12.97
CA THR A 44 9.58 -0.68 -12.50
C THR A 44 8.16 -0.15 -12.29
N ALA A 45 7.21 -0.53 -13.14
CA ALA A 45 5.81 -0.08 -13.03
C ALA A 45 5.16 -0.56 -11.72
N TYR A 46 5.40 -1.81 -11.33
CA TYR A 46 4.98 -2.34 -10.03
C TYR A 46 5.58 -1.53 -8.88
N GLN A 47 6.89 -1.33 -8.91
CA GLN A 47 7.62 -0.61 -7.87
C GLN A 47 7.14 0.84 -7.73
N SER A 48 6.99 1.56 -8.84
CA SER A 48 6.49 2.94 -8.85
C SER A 48 5.06 3.04 -8.32
N GLY A 49 4.18 2.09 -8.65
CA GLY A 49 2.82 2.06 -8.13
C GLY A 49 2.77 1.87 -6.61
N VAL A 50 3.57 0.94 -6.09
CA VAL A 50 3.70 0.71 -4.64
C VAL A 50 4.28 1.93 -3.92
N GLN A 51 5.32 2.55 -4.49
CA GLN A 51 5.94 3.76 -3.92
C GLN A 51 5.00 4.96 -3.95
N GLY A 52 4.21 5.12 -5.02
CA GLY A 52 3.19 6.17 -5.12
C GLY A 52 2.12 6.04 -4.04
N ALA A 53 1.66 4.82 -3.78
CA ALA A 53 0.71 4.53 -2.70
C ALA A 53 1.31 4.82 -1.31
N ALA A 54 2.57 4.41 -1.07
CA ALA A 54 3.27 4.68 0.18
C ALA A 54 3.49 6.19 0.41
N ARG A 55 3.81 6.94 -0.65
CA ARG A 55 3.91 8.40 -0.59
C ARG A 55 2.58 9.02 -0.17
N LEU A 56 1.47 8.60 -0.80
CA LEU A 56 0.14 9.09 -0.46
C LEU A 56 -0.19 8.83 1.03
N VAL A 57 0.12 7.64 1.53
CA VAL A 57 -0.02 7.31 2.96
C VAL A 57 0.79 8.28 3.83
N SER A 58 2.07 8.48 3.52
CA SER A 58 2.95 9.34 4.32
C SER A 58 2.52 10.80 4.37
N GLU A 59 1.86 11.28 3.31
CA GLU A 59 1.42 12.67 3.18
C GLU A 59 0.04 12.90 3.82
N THR A 60 -0.82 11.87 3.88
CA THR A 60 -2.24 12.09 4.18
C THR A 60 -2.78 11.29 5.37
N TRP A 61 -2.19 10.14 5.72
CA TRP A 61 -2.78 9.27 6.73
C TRP A 61 -2.40 9.69 8.16
N PRO A 62 -3.31 9.55 9.14
CA PRO A 62 -2.97 9.77 10.54
C PRO A 62 -1.86 8.83 11.01
N PHE A 63 -0.99 9.32 11.90
CA PHE A 63 0.10 8.51 12.49
C PHE A 63 -0.40 7.23 13.18
N SER A 64 -1.60 7.25 13.74
CA SER A 64 -2.24 6.09 14.40
C SER A 64 -2.82 5.06 13.43
N SER A 65 -2.68 5.24 12.11
CA SER A 65 -3.16 4.27 11.13
C SER A 65 -2.25 3.03 11.09
N GLU A 66 -2.82 1.89 11.49
CA GLU A 66 -2.14 0.60 11.39
C GLU A 66 -2.00 0.17 9.93
N LEU A 67 -3.04 0.41 9.12
CA LEU A 67 -3.01 0.12 7.69
C LEU A 67 -1.96 0.99 6.97
N GLY A 68 -1.76 2.23 7.42
CA GLY A 68 -0.74 3.12 6.87
C GLY A 68 0.66 2.57 7.12
N THR A 69 0.92 2.17 8.36
CA THR A 69 2.17 1.49 8.73
C THR A 69 2.40 0.24 7.87
N LEU A 70 1.36 -0.53 7.60
CA LEU A 70 1.43 -1.76 6.80
C LEU A 70 1.77 -1.49 5.33
N VAL A 71 1.19 -0.46 4.71
CA VAL A 71 1.53 -0.02 3.34
C VAL A 71 2.97 0.47 3.25
N LEU A 72 3.43 1.26 4.22
CA LEU A 72 4.80 1.77 4.26
C LEU A 72 5.82 0.63 4.39
N ALA A 73 5.57 -0.32 5.31
CA ALA A 73 6.43 -1.49 5.49
C ALA A 73 6.49 -2.38 4.23
N PHE A 74 5.36 -2.53 3.53
CA PHE A 74 5.32 -3.26 2.27
C PHE A 74 6.16 -2.57 1.19
N SER A 75 6.04 -1.25 1.04
CA SER A 75 6.84 -0.48 0.08
C SER A 75 8.33 -0.60 0.37
N GLU A 76 8.73 -0.55 1.64
CA GLU A 76 10.13 -0.74 2.02
C GLU A 76 10.63 -2.15 1.68
N ALA A 77 9.82 -3.19 1.92
CA ALA A 77 10.16 -4.56 1.54
C ALA A 77 10.33 -4.72 0.03
N VAL A 78 9.47 -4.09 -0.78
CA VAL A 78 9.62 -4.06 -2.24
C VAL A 78 10.93 -3.38 -2.64
N GLN A 79 11.28 -2.24 -2.04
CA GLN A 79 12.55 -1.55 -2.33
C GLN A 79 13.78 -2.37 -1.97
N ARG A 80 13.76 -3.11 -0.85
CA ARG A 80 14.89 -3.94 -0.43
C ARG A 80 15.15 -5.12 -1.38
N ARG A 81 14.13 -5.62 -2.09
CA ARG A 81 14.28 -6.73 -3.06
C ARG A 81 14.96 -6.32 -4.37
N VAL A 82 15.08 -5.02 -4.63
CA VAL A 82 15.68 -4.46 -5.86
C VAL A 82 17.14 -4.06 -5.66
N ARG A 83 17.60 -3.99 -4.40
CA ARG A 83 19.00 -3.69 -4.04
C ARG A 83 19.81 -4.97 -3.93
#